data_AF-B7APT1-F1
#
_entry.id   AF-B7APT1-F1
#
_cell.length_a   1.000
_cell.length_b   1.000
_cell.length_c   1.000
_cell.angle_alpha   90.00
_cell.angle_beta   90.00
_cell.angle_gamma   90.00
#
_symmetry.space_group_name_H-M   'P 1'
#
loop_
_entity.id
_entity.type
_entity.pdbx_description
1 polymer ?
#
loop_
_entity_poly.entity_id
_entity_poly.type
_entity_poly.pdbx_seq_one_letter_code
_entity_poly.pdbx_strand_id
1 'polypeptide(L)'
;MTGLSIFFGQPFHTYGIELEIDMDNNGIISRFKNDIEDCDMLLIGLGSEWKSADTGDYAALDKLLAKHNYFVVTSCDDGAIMNSTINTKRITAPFFEQDDGEAQWNLYNKWLQSTLNKKLVIVELGEGFASPNFMRWPFENITFINNKAFFYRVNEKLPNVPENIKDKSCPIKENSVEFVRNLL
;
A
#
# COMPACT_ATOMS: atom_id res chain seq x y z
N MET A 1 12.82 20.72 -20.62
CA MET A 1 11.67 21.24 -19.87
C MET A 1 11.44 20.31 -18.69
N THR A 2 11.36 20.91 -17.52
CA THR A 2 11.40 20.34 -16.17
C THR A 2 10.16 19.51 -15.84
N GLY A 3 10.31 18.20 -15.67
CA GLY A 3 9.38 17.36 -14.92
C GLY A 3 9.98 17.11 -13.54
N LEU A 4 9.33 17.62 -12.49
CA LEU A 4 9.75 17.40 -11.10
C LEU A 4 9.80 15.88 -10.83
N SER A 5 11.02 15.37 -10.60
CA SER A 5 11.27 14.13 -9.87
C SER A 5 10.85 14.35 -8.41
N ILE A 6 9.57 14.24 -8.14
CA ILE A 6 9.04 14.11 -6.78
C ILE A 6 9.26 12.66 -6.35
N PHE A 7 10.03 12.44 -5.28
CA PHE A 7 10.17 11.18 -4.52
C PHE A 7 11.33 10.19 -4.84
N PHE A 8 12.53 10.65 -5.22
CA PHE A 8 13.76 9.81 -5.16
C PHE A 8 14.76 10.22 -4.07
N GLY A 9 14.31 10.97 -3.05
CA GLY A 9 15.14 11.28 -1.88
C GLY A 9 15.02 10.17 -0.83
N GLN A 10 16.15 9.66 -0.34
CA GLN A 10 16.13 8.79 0.84
C GLN A 10 15.44 9.52 2.01
N PRO A 11 14.51 8.88 2.72
CA PRO A 11 13.90 9.47 3.90
C PRO A 11 14.96 9.75 4.97
N PHE A 12 14.92 10.94 5.56
CA PHE A 12 15.65 11.29 6.80
C PHE A 12 15.04 10.55 8.01
N HIS A 13 14.99 9.22 8.02
CA HIS A 13 14.17 8.47 9.00
C HIS A 13 14.99 7.41 9.72
N THR A 14 14.90 7.39 11.05
CA THR A 14 15.37 6.29 11.89
C THR A 14 14.31 5.19 11.93
N TYR A 15 14.62 4.03 11.32
CA TYR A 15 13.82 2.82 11.44
C TYR A 15 14.25 2.08 12.71
N GLY A 16 13.58 2.30 13.83
CA GLY A 16 14.12 1.85 15.12
C GLY A 16 13.11 1.47 16.20
N ILE A 17 11.81 1.40 15.88
CA ILE A 17 10.80 1.18 16.90
C ILE A 17 9.88 0.05 16.43
N GLU A 18 9.92 -1.08 17.14
CA GLU A 18 8.75 -1.94 17.24
C GLU A 18 7.72 -1.12 18.03
N LEU A 19 6.72 -0.57 17.33
CA LEU A 19 5.62 0.07 18.05
C LEU A 19 4.84 -1.04 18.74
N GLU A 20 4.82 -1.01 20.07
CA GLU A 20 3.77 -1.70 20.81
C GLU A 20 2.45 -1.02 20.45
N ILE A 21 1.63 -1.71 19.68
CA ILE A 21 0.25 -1.27 19.46
C ILE A 21 -0.52 -1.67 20.72
N ASP A 22 -1.02 -0.68 21.47
CA ASP A 22 -1.84 -0.87 22.68
C ASP A 22 -3.25 -1.48 22.39
N MET A 23 -3.44 -2.07 21.20
CA MET A 23 -4.69 -2.69 20.75
C MET A 23 -4.45 -4.17 20.49
N ASP A 24 -5.37 -5.01 20.97
CA ASP A 24 -5.38 -6.41 20.56
C ASP A 24 -5.70 -6.56 19.06
N ASN A 25 -5.48 -7.76 18.50
CA ASN A 25 -5.71 -8.03 17.09
C ASN A 25 -7.16 -7.70 16.64
N ASN A 26 -8.15 -7.89 17.51
CA ASN A 26 -9.55 -7.60 17.19
C ASN A 26 -9.81 -6.10 17.06
N GLY A 27 -9.19 -5.31 17.94
CA GLY A 27 -9.20 -3.85 17.88
C GLY A 27 -8.55 -3.34 16.60
N ILE A 28 -7.38 -3.89 16.23
CA ILE A 28 -6.67 -3.51 15.00
C ILE A 28 -7.53 -3.78 13.77
N ILE A 29 -8.11 -4.98 13.66
CA ILE A 29 -8.97 -5.35 12.52
C ILE A 29 -10.21 -4.46 12.45
N SER A 30 -10.85 -4.19 13.59
CA SER A 30 -12.05 -3.34 13.66
C SER A 30 -11.74 -1.91 13.21
N ARG A 31 -10.62 -1.36 13.66
CA ARG A 31 -10.15 -0.04 13.21
C ARG A 31 -9.83 -0.02 11.72
N PHE A 32 -9.08 -1.01 11.23
CA PHE A 32 -8.74 -1.13 9.81
C PHE A 32 -9.99 -1.13 8.92
N LYS A 33 -11.01 -1.92 9.29
CA LYS A 33 -12.29 -1.97 8.58
C LYS A 33 -13.01 -0.63 8.59
N ASN A 34 -13.08 0.03 9.74
CA ASN A 34 -13.71 1.35 9.88
C ASN A 34 -12.98 2.43 9.06
N ASP A 35 -11.64 2.45 9.11
CA ASP A 35 -10.83 3.43 8.39
C ASP A 35 -10.99 3.27 6.87
N ILE A 36 -11.03 2.04 6.36
CA ILE A 36 -11.27 1.76 4.94
C ILE A 36 -12.70 2.12 4.54
N GLU A 37 -13.70 1.79 5.36
CA GLU A 37 -15.10 2.13 5.08
C GLU A 37 -15.35 3.65 5.01
N ASP A 38 -14.67 4.44 5.86
CA ASP A 38 -14.78 5.91 5.92
C ASP A 38 -13.80 6.64 4.97
N CYS A 39 -12.92 5.94 4.26
CA CYS A 39 -11.93 6.59 3.40
C CYS A 39 -12.55 7.15 2.11
N ASP A 40 -12.01 8.29 1.65
CA ASP A 40 -12.34 8.83 0.34
C ASP A 40 -11.62 8.05 -0.77
N MET A 41 -10.40 7.57 -0.48
CA MET A 41 -9.48 6.94 -1.42
C MET A 41 -8.63 5.88 -0.72
N LEU A 42 -8.38 4.76 -1.41
CA LEU A 42 -7.62 3.62 -0.92
C LEU A 42 -6.41 3.33 -1.82
N LEU A 43 -5.20 3.43 -1.28
CA LEU A 43 -3.96 3.09 -1.98
C LEU A 43 -3.42 1.76 -1.45
N ILE A 44 -3.30 0.76 -2.33
CA ILE A 44 -2.71 -0.53 -1.99
C ILE A 44 -1.32 -0.65 -2.60
N GLY A 45 -0.36 -1.05 -1.78
CA GLY A 45 0.97 -1.47 -2.21
C GLY A 45 1.16 -2.96 -2.01
N LEU A 46 1.42 -3.72 -3.06
CA LEU A 46 1.68 -5.16 -2.98
C LEU A 46 3.16 -5.47 -3.15
N GLY A 47 3.72 -6.12 -2.13
CA GLY A 47 5.12 -6.46 -2.08
C GLY A 47 5.44 -7.95 -2.14
N SER A 48 6.68 -8.28 -1.80
CA SER A 48 7.25 -9.63 -1.93
C SER A 48 6.45 -10.79 -1.31
N GLU A 49 5.65 -10.59 -0.27
CA GLU A 49 4.81 -11.67 0.28
C GLU A 49 3.69 -12.08 -0.68
N TRP A 50 3.35 -11.23 -1.66
CA TRP A 50 2.37 -11.51 -2.70
C TRP A 50 2.97 -12.15 -3.94
N LYS A 51 4.30 -12.34 -3.99
CA LYS A 51 4.92 -13.18 -5.04
C LYS A 51 4.43 -14.61 -4.84
N SER A 52 3.78 -15.19 -5.84
CA SER A 52 3.07 -16.49 -5.76
C SER A 52 1.69 -16.48 -5.06
N ALA A 53 1.09 -15.31 -4.83
CA ALA A 53 -0.33 -15.23 -4.45
C ALA A 53 -1.19 -15.88 -5.54
N ASP A 54 -2.21 -16.63 -5.12
CA ASP A 54 -3.10 -17.36 -6.04
C ASP A 54 -4.34 -16.54 -6.43
N THR A 55 -5.20 -17.12 -7.26
CA THR A 55 -6.44 -16.46 -7.70
C THR A 55 -7.43 -16.19 -6.55
N GLY A 56 -7.41 -17.01 -5.49
CA GLY A 56 -8.19 -16.82 -4.29
C GLY A 56 -7.71 -15.60 -3.48
N ASP A 57 -6.40 -15.38 -3.43
CA ASP A 57 -5.79 -14.23 -2.77
C ASP A 57 -6.19 -12.92 -3.41
N TYR A 58 -6.06 -12.85 -4.73
CA TYR A 58 -6.47 -11.65 -5.45
C TYR A 58 -7.98 -11.47 -5.45
N ALA A 59 -8.78 -12.54 -5.40
CA ALA A 59 -10.23 -12.42 -5.24
C ALA A 59 -10.61 -11.88 -3.85
N ALA A 60 -9.85 -12.23 -2.80
CA ALA A 60 -10.02 -11.65 -1.48
C ALA A 60 -9.68 -10.15 -1.48
N LEU A 61 -8.56 -9.78 -2.09
CA LEU A 61 -8.18 -8.38 -2.27
C LEU A 61 -9.22 -7.61 -3.09
N ASP A 62 -9.73 -8.16 -4.19
CA ASP A 62 -10.74 -7.51 -5.04
C ASP A 62 -12.04 -7.23 -4.28
N LYS A 63 -12.46 -8.13 -3.38
CA LYS A 63 -13.60 -7.89 -2.48
C LYS A 63 -13.36 -6.72 -1.52
N LEU A 64 -12.14 -6.59 -0.98
CA LEU A 64 -11.75 -5.44 -0.16
C LEU A 64 -11.82 -4.14 -0.98
N LEU A 65 -11.46 -4.19 -2.27
CA LEU A 65 -11.40 -3.04 -3.16
C LEU A 65 -12.76 -2.58 -3.72
N ALA A 66 -13.74 -3.48 -3.85
CA ALA A 66 -14.95 -3.33 -4.69
C ALA A 66 -15.80 -2.05 -4.49
N LYS A 67 -15.69 -1.36 -3.35
CA LYS A 67 -16.47 -0.15 -3.04
C LYS A 67 -15.65 1.14 -2.99
N HIS A 68 -14.34 1.03 -3.16
CA HIS A 68 -13.41 2.12 -2.89
C HIS A 68 -12.94 2.77 -4.19
N ASN A 69 -12.67 4.08 -4.14
CA ASN A 69 -11.83 4.69 -5.16
C ASN A 69 -10.39 4.27 -4.88
N TYR A 70 -9.93 3.23 -5.57
CA TYR A 70 -8.63 2.63 -5.30
C TYR A 70 -7.62 2.80 -6.44
N PHE A 71 -6.36 2.59 -6.08
CA PHE A 71 -5.28 2.24 -7.00
C PHE A 71 -4.36 1.22 -6.33
N VAL A 72 -3.83 0.28 -7.11
CA VAL A 72 -2.86 -0.72 -6.69
C VAL A 72 -1.52 -0.42 -7.37
N VAL A 73 -0.45 -0.35 -6.59
CA VAL A 73 0.94 -0.40 -7.08
C VAL A 73 1.56 -1.68 -6.57
N THR A 74 2.35 -2.36 -7.40
CA THR A 74 3.06 -3.57 -6.98
C THR A 74 4.53 -3.53 -7.35
N SER A 75 5.37 -4.07 -6.46
CA SER A 75 6.77 -4.38 -6.74
C SER A 75 6.97 -5.80 -7.28
N CYS A 76 5.91 -6.62 -7.34
CA CYS A 76 5.97 -7.96 -7.88
C CYS A 76 6.21 -7.91 -9.40
N ASP A 77 7.08 -8.79 -9.88
CA ASP A 77 7.56 -8.89 -11.25
C ASP A 77 7.08 -10.19 -11.95
N ASP A 78 6.30 -11.01 -11.26
CA ASP A 78 5.78 -12.29 -11.75
C ASP A 78 4.52 -12.16 -12.62
N GLY A 79 3.93 -10.96 -12.68
CA GLY A 79 2.72 -10.67 -13.44
C GLY A 79 1.45 -11.34 -12.90
N ALA A 80 1.49 -11.97 -11.72
CA ALA A 80 0.37 -12.77 -11.20
C ALA A 80 -0.92 -11.93 -11.06
N ILE A 81 -0.79 -10.69 -10.57
CA ILE A 81 -1.91 -9.76 -10.43
C ILE A 81 -2.61 -9.42 -11.76
N MET A 82 -1.91 -9.48 -12.89
CA MET A 82 -2.50 -9.17 -14.20
C MET A 82 -3.52 -10.21 -14.65
N ASN A 83 -3.45 -11.42 -14.09
CA ASN A 83 -4.40 -12.51 -14.34
C ASN A 83 -5.53 -12.57 -13.30
N SER A 84 -5.62 -11.59 -12.40
CA SER A 84 -6.64 -11.52 -11.36
C SER A 84 -7.96 -10.88 -11.85
N THR A 85 -8.96 -10.82 -10.96
CA THR A 85 -10.23 -10.13 -11.23
C THR A 85 -10.15 -8.61 -11.02
N ILE A 86 -9.06 -8.11 -10.46
CA ILE A 86 -8.86 -6.68 -10.18
C ILE A 86 -8.78 -5.92 -11.51
N ASN A 87 -9.43 -4.76 -11.56
CA ASN A 87 -9.42 -3.92 -12.75
C ASN A 87 -8.00 -3.47 -13.10
N THR A 88 -7.44 -4.00 -14.20
CA THR A 88 -6.08 -3.72 -14.65
C THR A 88 -5.80 -2.23 -14.86
N LYS A 89 -6.82 -1.42 -15.20
CA LYS A 89 -6.68 0.06 -15.31
C LYS A 89 -6.45 0.77 -13.97
N ARG A 90 -6.56 0.06 -12.86
CA ARG A 90 -6.30 0.52 -11.49
C ARG A 90 -5.02 -0.11 -10.91
N ILE A 91 -4.20 -0.75 -11.73
CA ILE A 91 -2.95 -1.41 -11.33
C ILE A 91 -1.78 -0.76 -12.07
N THR A 92 -0.68 -0.50 -11.37
CA THR A 92 0.63 -0.24 -11.98
C THR A 92 1.67 -1.21 -11.42
N ALA A 93 2.44 -1.83 -12.30
CA ALA A 93 3.47 -2.81 -11.96
C ALA A 93 4.81 -2.40 -12.61
N PRO A 94 5.56 -1.44 -12.04
CA PRO A 94 6.74 -0.86 -12.69
C PRO A 94 7.88 -1.85 -13.00
N PHE A 95 7.88 -3.02 -12.35
CA PHE A 95 8.89 -4.06 -12.51
C PHE A 95 8.42 -5.24 -13.38
N PHE A 96 7.19 -5.19 -13.88
CA PHE A 96 6.66 -6.16 -14.81
C PHE A 96 6.61 -5.54 -16.22
N GLU A 97 7.18 -6.24 -17.20
CA GLU A 97 7.16 -5.75 -18.59
C GLU A 97 5.75 -5.85 -19.17
N GLN A 98 5.20 -4.70 -19.58
CA GLN A 98 3.87 -4.59 -20.20
C GLN A 98 3.85 -3.41 -21.18
N ASP A 99 3.11 -3.56 -22.28
CA ASP A 99 3.07 -2.58 -23.38
C ASP A 99 2.60 -1.18 -22.94
N ASP A 100 1.74 -1.10 -21.92
CA ASP A 100 1.13 0.13 -21.43
C ASP A 100 1.73 0.64 -20.10
N GLY A 101 2.89 0.13 -19.70
CA GLY A 101 3.49 0.39 -18.37
C GLY A 101 3.68 1.89 -18.06
N GLU A 102 4.16 2.67 -19.02
CA GLU A 102 4.30 4.12 -18.88
C GLU A 102 2.94 4.83 -18.74
N ALA A 103 1.93 4.40 -19.50
CA ALA A 103 0.58 4.95 -19.41
C ALA A 103 -0.04 4.65 -18.04
N GLN A 104 0.11 3.43 -17.54
CA GLN A 104 -0.36 3.02 -16.21
C GLN A 104 0.36 3.79 -15.09
N TRP A 105 1.68 3.98 -15.21
CA TRP A 105 2.44 4.82 -14.28
C TRP A 105 1.96 6.27 -14.25
N ASN A 106 1.64 6.83 -15.42
CA ASN A 106 1.08 8.18 -15.53
C ASN A 106 -0.33 8.28 -14.93
N LEU A 107 -1.17 7.26 -15.08
CA LEU A 107 -2.49 7.19 -14.44
C LEU A 107 -2.37 7.12 -12.92
N TYR A 108 -1.46 6.29 -12.41
CA TYR A 108 -1.15 6.20 -10.98
C TYR A 108 -0.72 7.57 -10.42
N ASN A 109 0.23 8.26 -11.06
CA ASN A 109 0.69 9.57 -10.61
C ASN A 109 -0.42 10.63 -10.62
N LYS A 110 -1.29 10.64 -11.65
CA LYS A 110 -2.47 11.52 -11.69
C LYS A 110 -3.46 11.20 -10.58
N TRP A 111 -3.69 9.91 -10.32
CA TRP A 111 -4.56 9.46 -9.23
C TRP A 111 -3.98 9.89 -7.88
N LEU A 112 -2.68 9.71 -7.64
CA LEU A 112 -2.00 10.16 -6.42
C LEU A 112 -2.15 11.67 -6.19
N GLN A 113 -1.99 12.49 -7.23
CA GLN A 113 -2.18 13.95 -7.12
C GLN A 113 -3.61 14.32 -6.67
N SER A 114 -4.60 13.50 -7.01
CA SER A 114 -5.99 13.70 -6.59
C SER A 114 -6.28 13.33 -5.12
N THR A 115 -5.33 12.70 -4.43
CA THR A 115 -5.46 12.32 -3.01
C THR A 115 -5.27 13.50 -2.04
N LEU A 116 -4.77 14.63 -2.52
CA LEU A 116 -4.56 15.82 -1.68
C LEU A 116 -5.88 16.27 -1.04
N ASN A 117 -5.84 16.51 0.29
CA ASN A 117 -7.00 16.91 1.10
C ASN A 117 -8.15 15.87 1.17
N LYS A 118 -7.90 14.63 0.76
CA LYS A 118 -8.80 13.48 0.91
C LYS A 118 -8.41 12.63 2.10
N LYS A 119 -9.38 11.98 2.74
CA LYS A 119 -9.14 10.88 3.69
C LYS A 119 -8.56 9.71 2.91
N LEU A 120 -7.23 9.59 2.96
CA LEU A 120 -6.49 8.57 2.21
C LEU A 120 -6.09 7.45 3.17
N VAL A 121 -6.53 6.23 2.90
CA VAL A 121 -5.96 5.06 3.57
C VAL A 121 -4.93 4.45 2.64
N ILE A 122 -3.72 4.25 3.17
CA ILE A 122 -2.61 3.60 2.48
C ILE A 122 -2.39 2.26 3.17
N VAL A 123 -2.36 1.16 2.42
CA VAL A 123 -2.09 -0.17 2.94
C VAL A 123 -0.93 -0.77 2.17
N GLU A 124 0.22 -0.95 2.82
CA GLU A 124 1.33 -1.71 2.28
C GLU A 124 1.24 -3.16 2.77
N LEU A 125 1.20 -4.09 1.83
CA LEU A 125 1.03 -5.51 2.05
C LEU A 125 2.31 -6.24 1.61
N GLY A 126 3.17 -6.58 2.59
CA GLY A 126 4.21 -7.58 2.40
C GLY A 126 5.44 -7.12 1.61
N GLU A 127 5.68 -5.82 1.49
CA GLU A 127 6.92 -5.33 0.89
C GLU A 127 8.07 -5.37 1.88
N GLY A 128 9.18 -5.97 1.45
CA GLY A 128 10.43 -5.95 2.18
C GLY A 128 11.18 -4.62 2.00
N PHE A 129 12.47 -4.73 1.70
CA PHE A 129 13.35 -3.60 1.37
C PHE A 129 14.05 -3.80 0.03
N ALA A 130 13.49 -4.63 -0.86
CA ALA A 130 14.08 -4.88 -2.17
C ALA A 130 14.10 -3.61 -3.03
N SER A 131 13.04 -2.79 -2.96
CA SER A 131 12.95 -1.54 -3.73
C SER A 131 12.14 -0.46 -2.99
N PRO A 132 12.64 0.05 -1.84
CA PRO A 132 11.88 0.95 -0.98
C PRO A 132 11.56 2.30 -1.65
N ASN A 133 12.38 2.73 -2.62
CA ASN A 133 12.17 3.94 -3.42
C ASN A 133 10.84 3.95 -4.20
N PHE A 134 10.29 2.78 -4.53
CA PHE A 134 9.11 2.70 -5.40
C PHE A 134 7.79 2.70 -4.65
N MET A 135 7.80 2.27 -3.39
CA MET A 135 6.56 2.05 -2.66
C MET A 135 6.68 2.49 -1.21
N ARG A 136 7.55 1.84 -0.43
CA ARG A 136 7.69 2.11 1.01
C ARG A 136 7.96 3.59 1.31
N TRP A 137 9.00 4.18 0.72
CA TRP A 137 9.36 5.58 0.98
C TRP A 137 8.35 6.57 0.41
N PRO A 138 7.82 6.38 -0.83
CA PRO A 138 6.69 7.17 -1.29
C PRO A 138 5.49 7.13 -0.33
N PHE A 139 5.12 5.96 0.19
CA PHE A 139 3.98 5.80 1.10
C PHE A 139 4.23 6.49 2.45
N GLU A 140 5.42 6.32 3.03
CA GLU A 140 5.86 7.02 4.23
C GLU A 140 5.81 8.55 4.02
N ASN A 141 6.31 9.05 2.88
CA ASN A 141 6.30 10.47 2.55
C ASN A 141 4.89 11.04 2.34
N ILE A 142 4.01 10.31 1.63
CA ILE A 142 2.61 10.72 1.44
C ILE A 142 1.92 10.78 2.81
N THR A 143 2.16 9.79 3.67
CA THR A 143 1.61 9.74 5.03
C THR A 143 2.11 10.91 5.86
N PHE A 144 3.40 11.25 5.77
CA PHE A 144 3.97 12.40 6.48
C PHE A 144 3.33 13.72 6.02
N ILE A 145 3.18 13.94 4.72
CA ILE A 145 2.72 15.21 4.13
C ILE A 145 1.20 15.39 4.23
N ASN A 146 0.41 14.34 3.94
CA ASN A 146 -1.05 14.45 3.90
C ASN A 146 -1.65 14.27 5.30
N ASN A 147 -2.09 15.35 5.95
CA ASN A 147 -2.67 15.34 7.29
C ASN A 147 -3.93 14.47 7.45
N LYS A 148 -4.58 14.06 6.35
CA LYS A 148 -5.74 13.16 6.35
C LYS A 148 -5.40 11.73 5.92
N ALA A 149 -4.12 11.42 5.73
CA ALA A 149 -3.69 10.07 5.40
C ALA A 149 -3.44 9.23 6.66
N PHE A 150 -3.80 7.95 6.59
CA PHE A 150 -3.45 6.94 7.58
C PHE A 150 -2.81 5.73 6.90
N PHE A 151 -1.74 5.19 7.49
CA PHE A 151 -0.90 4.16 6.87
C PHE A 151 -0.90 2.84 7.65
N TYR A 152 -1.41 1.79 7.02
CA TYR A 152 -1.29 0.42 7.51
C TYR A 152 -0.11 -0.27 6.82
N ARG A 153 0.80 -0.83 7.62
CA ARG A 153 1.91 -1.63 7.11
C ARG A 153 1.78 -3.05 7.64
N VAL A 154 1.41 -3.99 6.78
CA VAL A 154 1.25 -5.40 7.12
C VAL A 154 2.45 -6.16 6.57
N ASN A 155 3.25 -6.75 7.45
CA ASN A 155 4.40 -7.55 7.05
C ASN A 155 4.79 -8.51 8.18
N GLU A 156 5.11 -9.75 7.83
CA GLU A 156 5.44 -10.80 8.81
C GLU A 156 6.75 -10.48 9.54
N LYS A 157 7.73 -9.91 8.84
CA LYS A 157 9.11 -9.77 9.31
C LYS A 157 9.52 -8.34 9.59
N LEU A 158 9.04 -7.39 8.79
CA LEU A 158 9.47 -5.99 8.77
C LEU A 158 8.25 -5.04 8.86
N PRO A 159 7.43 -5.14 9.92
CA PRO A 159 6.25 -4.30 10.10
C PRO A 159 6.60 -2.86 10.51
N ASN A 160 7.85 -2.60 10.90
CA ASN A 160 8.27 -1.33 11.50
C ASN A 160 7.97 -0.12 10.60
N VAL A 161 7.56 0.97 11.21
CA VAL A 161 7.31 2.28 10.58
C VAL A 161 8.22 3.35 11.19
N PRO A 162 8.49 4.45 10.48
CA PRO A 162 9.24 5.56 11.03
C PRO A 162 8.53 6.31 12.18
N GLU A 163 9.32 6.83 13.12
CA GLU A 163 8.85 7.57 14.30
C GLU A 163 8.00 8.81 13.94
N ASN A 164 8.38 9.54 12.91
CA ASN A 164 7.70 10.78 12.50
C ASN A 164 6.30 10.57 11.88
N ILE A 165 5.90 9.32 11.61
CA ILE A 165 4.55 8.98 11.15
C ILE A 165 3.83 8.02 12.11
N LYS A 166 4.36 7.76 13.31
CA LYS A 166 3.80 6.78 14.25
C LYS A 166 2.33 7.04 14.58
N ASP A 167 1.95 8.30 14.78
CA ASP A 167 0.58 8.70 15.14
C ASP A 167 -0.39 8.61 13.94
N LYS A 168 0.15 8.36 12.75
CA LYS A 168 -0.56 8.25 11.47
C LYS A 168 -0.33 6.90 10.80
N SER A 169 0.17 5.92 11.55
CA SER A 169 0.43 4.59 11.03
C SER A 169 0.12 3.48 12.02
N CYS A 170 -0.06 2.27 11.50
CA CYS A 170 -0.33 1.06 12.26
C CYS A 170 0.49 -0.09 11.67
N PRO A 171 1.59 -0.51 12.33
CA PRO A 171 2.40 -1.65 11.91
C PRO A 171 1.79 -2.99 12.35
N ILE A 172 1.47 -3.88 11.43
CA ILE A 172 0.82 -5.17 11.71
C ILE A 172 1.80 -6.30 11.39
N LYS A 173 2.20 -7.06 12.42
CA LYS A 173 3.16 -8.17 12.32
C LYS A 173 2.46 -9.49 11.96
N GLU A 174 1.97 -9.57 10.73
CA GLU A 174 1.29 -10.73 10.16
C GLU A 174 1.70 -10.90 8.68
N ASN A 175 1.63 -12.12 8.15
CA ASN A 175 1.72 -12.33 6.70
C ASN A 175 0.55 -11.60 6.02
N SER A 176 0.86 -10.73 5.07
CA SER A 176 -0.13 -9.83 4.47
C SER A 176 -1.15 -10.51 3.56
N VAL A 177 -0.83 -11.68 3.00
CA VAL A 177 -1.79 -12.49 2.23
C VAL A 177 -2.82 -13.09 3.19
N GLU A 178 -2.36 -13.71 4.28
CA GLU A 178 -3.24 -14.26 5.32
C GLU A 178 -4.08 -13.18 6.01
N PHE A 179 -3.48 -12.03 6.30
CA PHE A 179 -4.21 -10.88 6.84
C PHE A 179 -5.41 -10.52 5.96
N VAL A 180 -5.21 -10.39 4.63
CA VAL A 180 -6.31 -10.06 3.70
C VAL A 180 -7.34 -11.19 3.62
N ARG A 181 -6.91 -12.46 3.59
CA ARG A 181 -7.82 -13.62 3.62
C ARG A 181 -8.73 -13.59 4.85
N ASN A 182 -8.18 -13.27 6.02
CA ASN A 182 -8.87 -13.28 7.31
C ASN A 182 -9.82 -12.08 7.54
N LEU A 183 -9.81 -11.08 6.65
CA LEU A 183 -10.72 -9.93 6.76
C LEU A 183 -12.15 -10.24 6.28
N LEU A 184 -12.33 -11.28 5.46
CA LEU A 184 -13.58 -11.65 4.78
C LEU A 184 -14.31 -12.79 5.47
#